data_AF-A0A292E854-F1
#
_entry.id   AF-A0A292E854-F1
#
_cell.length_a   1.000
_cell.length_b   1.000
_cell.length_c   1.000
_cell.angle_alpha   90.00
_cell.angle_beta   90.00
_cell.angle_gamma   90.00
#
_symmetry.space_group_name_H-M   'P 1'
#
loop_
_entity.id
_entity.type
_entity.pdbx_description
1 polymer ?
#
loop_
_entity_poly.entity_id
_entity_poly.type
_entity_poly.pdbx_seq_one_letter_code
_entity_poly.pdbx_strand_id
1 'polypeptide(L)'
;MVLQVGDGDRTGLTRGLFFLRLVFLGFLLIFLGGLDGRFERIDVDDALRRIEVLQLLADGRWFDRTLDVIRMPEAYVSPWSRLVDLPYILLTWVIEPFTGRDAAARYAFLVWPPVMFVGFCLLFTANLFRLVSESSGRMPL
;
A
#
# COMPACT_ATOMS: atom_id res chain seq x y z
N MET A 1 44.65 12.13 15.91
CA MET A 1 43.84 11.40 14.92
C MET A 1 42.37 11.63 15.28
N VAL A 2 41.79 12.74 14.81
CA VAL A 2 40.38 13.05 15.04
C VAL A 2 39.61 12.34 13.94
N LEU A 3 38.74 11.40 14.31
CA LEU A 3 37.81 10.76 13.38
C LEU A 3 36.91 11.86 12.80
N GLN A 4 37.19 12.28 11.56
CA GLN A 4 36.20 12.95 10.72
C GLN A 4 35.08 11.94 10.47
N VAL A 5 34.12 11.86 11.40
CA VAL A 5 32.82 11.26 11.16
C VAL A 5 32.21 12.09 10.03
N GLY A 6 32.33 11.56 8.82
CA GLY A 6 32.11 12.29 7.57
C GLY A 6 30.69 12.81 7.48
N ASP A 7 30.54 13.97 6.85
CA ASP A 7 29.26 14.65 6.62
C ASP A 7 28.20 13.75 5.94
N GLY A 8 28.66 12.72 5.21
CA GLY A 8 27.82 11.66 4.63
C GLY A 8 27.07 10.79 5.65
N ASP A 9 27.65 10.56 6.83
CA ASP A 9 27.03 9.74 7.89
C ASP A 9 25.88 10.52 8.56
N ARG A 10 26.07 11.82 8.78
CA ARG A 10 25.05 12.72 9.34
C ARG A 10 23.86 12.93 8.42
N THR A 11 24.11 13.06 7.12
CA THR A 11 23.04 13.18 6.12
C THR A 11 22.27 11.88 5.95
N GLY A 12 22.95 10.72 5.93
CA GLY A 12 22.32 9.41 5.93
C GLY A 12 21.43 9.18 7.17
N LEU A 13 21.95 9.48 8.36
CA LEU A 13 21.20 9.38 9.61
C LEU A 13 19.97 10.30 9.63
N THR A 14 20.11 11.54 9.17
CA THR A 14 18.99 12.50 9.11
C THR A 14 17.88 12.02 8.18
N ARG A 15 18.24 11.46 7.03
CA ARG A 15 17.29 10.85 6.07
C ARG A 15 16.55 9.68 6.68
N GLY A 16 17.29 8.77 7.33
CA GLY A 16 16.71 7.61 8.02
C GLY A 16 15.74 8.01 9.12
N LEU A 17 16.13 8.96 9.98
CA LEU A 17 15.27 9.47 11.05
C LEU A 17 14.01 10.15 10.51
N PHE A 18 14.12 10.91 9.42
CA PHE A 18 12.96 11.52 8.78
C PHE A 18 11.97 10.47 8.26
N PHE A 19 12.47 9.46 7.55
CA PHE A 19 11.65 8.34 7.06
C PHE A 19 10.94 7.63 8.21
N LEU A 20 11.66 7.26 9.27
CA LEU A 20 11.10 6.55 10.43
C LEU A 20 10.01 7.37 11.12
N ARG A 21 10.22 8.69 11.27
CA ARG A 21 9.20 9.59 11.85
C ARG A 21 7.94 9.66 10.99
N LEU A 22 8.10 9.71 9.67
CA LEU A 22 6.97 9.79 8.74
C LEU A 22 6.15 8.49 8.76
N VAL A 23 6.83 7.35 8.74
CA VAL A 23 6.20 6.03 8.89
C VAL A 23 5.47 5.93 10.24
N PHE A 24 6.16 6.26 11.33
CA PHE A 24 5.58 6.23 12.68
C PHE A 24 4.34 7.12 12.79
N LEU A 25 4.41 8.35 12.29
CA LEU A 25 3.27 9.27 12.32
C LEU A 25 2.09 8.73 11.51
N GLY A 26 2.33 8.17 10.32
CA GLY A 26 1.25 7.58 9.52
C GLY A 26 0.60 6.38 10.21
N PHE A 27 1.38 5.47 10.78
CA PHE A 27 0.84 4.35 11.56
C PHE A 27 0.11 4.81 12.82
N LEU A 28 0.59 5.87 13.48
CA LEU A 28 -0.11 6.48 14.61
C LEU A 28 -1.47 7.04 14.17
N LEU A 29 -1.53 7.74 13.04
CA LEU A 29 -2.79 8.27 12.51
C LEU A 29 -3.76 7.15 12.10
N ILE A 30 -3.26 6.09 11.47
CA ILE A 30 -4.06 4.88 11.17
C ILE A 30 -4.60 4.31 12.47
N PHE A 31 -3.74 4.05 13.46
CA PHE A 31 -4.10 3.52 14.78
C PHE A 31 -5.19 4.35 15.46
N LEU A 32 -4.99 5.67 15.55
CA LEU A 32 -5.94 6.60 16.15
C LEU A 32 -7.27 6.63 15.40
N GLY A 33 -7.23 6.64 14.06
CA GLY A 33 -8.41 6.74 13.22
C GLY A 33 -9.38 5.57 13.35
N GLY A 34 -8.90 4.40 13.77
CA GLY A 34 -9.78 3.28 14.03
C GLY A 34 -10.04 2.95 15.50
N LEU A 35 -9.55 3.79 16.44
CA LEU A 35 -10.07 3.78 17.82
C LEU A 35 -11.58 4.09 17.84
N ASP A 36 -12.07 4.83 16.85
CA ASP A 36 -13.50 5.12 16.65
C ASP A 36 -14.30 3.93 16.09
N GLY A 37 -13.71 2.73 16.02
CA GLY A 37 -14.33 1.51 15.47
C GLY A 37 -14.40 1.48 13.93
N ARG A 38 -13.73 2.42 13.25
CA ARG A 38 -13.79 2.55 11.79
C ARG A 38 -12.88 1.59 11.01
N PHE A 39 -12.02 0.82 11.69
CA PHE A 39 -11.14 -0.15 11.02
C PHE A 39 -11.89 -1.22 10.22
N GLU A 40 -13.11 -1.54 10.62
CA GLU A 40 -13.93 -2.56 9.96
C GLU A 40 -14.75 -2.01 8.79
N ARG A 41 -14.77 -0.67 8.61
CA ARG A 41 -15.59 -0.03 7.57
C ARG A 41 -14.88 -0.11 6.22
N ILE A 42 -15.04 -1.25 5.58
CA ILE A 42 -14.66 -1.47 4.18
C ILE A 42 -15.53 -0.56 3.31
N ASP A 43 -14.89 0.30 2.51
CA ASP A 43 -15.61 1.09 1.52
C ASP A 43 -16.21 0.17 0.45
N VAL A 44 -17.26 0.64 -0.23
CA VAL A 44 -17.92 -0.17 -1.27
C VAL A 44 -16.92 -0.61 -2.34
N ASP A 45 -15.97 0.25 -2.72
CA ASP A 45 -14.96 -0.10 -3.71
C ASP A 45 -14.04 -1.22 -3.23
N ASP A 46 -13.60 -1.18 -1.97
CA ASP A 46 -12.78 -2.24 -1.36
C ASP A 46 -13.54 -3.57 -1.27
N ALA A 47 -14.83 -3.53 -0.98
CA ALA A 47 -15.69 -4.72 -0.97
C ALA A 47 -15.81 -5.33 -2.36
N LEU A 48 -16.09 -4.51 -3.38
CA LEU A 48 -16.23 -4.97 -4.76
C LEU A 48 -14.92 -5.51 -5.32
N ARG A 49 -13.79 -4.85 -5.06
CA ARG A 49 -12.47 -5.35 -5.47
C ARG A 49 -12.12 -6.67 -4.80
N ARG A 50 -12.50 -6.87 -3.54
CA ARG A 50 -12.29 -8.17 -2.88
C ARG A 50 -13.12 -9.27 -3.56
N ILE A 51 -14.36 -8.97 -3.95
CA ILE A 51 -15.19 -9.92 -4.70
C ILE A 51 -14.56 -10.23 -6.05
N GLU A 52 -14.04 -9.23 -6.77
CA GLU A 52 -13.33 -9.43 -8.03
C GLU A 52 -12.13 -10.38 -7.88
N VAL A 53 -11.30 -10.18 -6.85
CA VAL A 53 -10.16 -11.05 -6.52
C VAL A 53 -10.63 -12.48 -6.23
N LEU A 54 -11.68 -12.64 -5.43
CA LEU A 54 -12.23 -13.95 -5.06
C LEU A 54 -12.83 -14.69 -6.26
N GLN A 55 -13.55 -13.99 -7.15
CA GLN A 55 -14.10 -14.57 -8.37
C GLN A 55 -12.99 -15.03 -9.32
N LEU A 56 -11.98 -14.19 -9.54
CA LEU A 56 -10.84 -14.55 -10.37
C LEU A 56 -10.09 -15.77 -9.83
N LEU A 57 -9.91 -15.87 -8.51
CA LEU A 57 -9.30 -17.04 -7.86
C LEU A 57 -10.19 -18.30 -7.92
N ALA A 58 -11.49 -18.15 -8.15
CA ALA A 58 -12.43 -19.26 -8.30
C ALA A 58 -12.52 -19.79 -9.74
N ASP A 59 -12.49 -18.90 -10.74
CA ASP A 59 -12.75 -19.25 -12.14
C ASP A 59 -11.55 -19.11 -13.10
N GLY A 60 -10.50 -18.40 -12.70
CA GLY A 60 -9.29 -18.16 -13.50
C GLY A 60 -9.50 -17.28 -14.74
N ARG A 61 -10.66 -16.64 -14.92
CA ARG A 61 -11.03 -15.93 -16.16
C ARG A 61 -10.43 -14.54 -16.23
N TRP A 62 -9.11 -14.44 -16.44
CA TRP A 62 -8.35 -13.17 -16.35
C TRP A 62 -8.94 -11.95 -17.08
N PHE A 63 -9.55 -12.12 -18.27
CA PHE A 63 -10.10 -11.00 -19.05
C PHE A 63 -11.58 -10.70 -18.78
N ASP A 64 -12.29 -11.62 -18.12
CA ASP A 64 -13.70 -11.42 -17.76
C ASP A 64 -13.78 -10.73 -16.39
N ARG A 65 -14.17 -9.45 -16.39
CA ARG A 65 -14.29 -8.61 -15.19
C ARG A 65 -15.75 -8.42 -14.74
N THR A 66 -16.64 -9.28 -15.22
CA THR A 66 -18.04 -9.23 -14.85
C THR A 66 -18.21 -9.67 -13.40
N LEU A 67 -18.92 -8.87 -12.59
CA LEU A 67 -19.20 -9.21 -11.19
C LEU A 67 -20.62 -9.74 -11.04
N ASP A 68 -20.77 -11.07 -11.05
CA ASP A 68 -22.06 -11.77 -10.92
C ASP A 68 -22.88 -11.40 -9.69
N VAL A 69 -22.25 -10.87 -8.63
CA VAL A 69 -22.92 -10.47 -7.40
C VAL A 69 -23.78 -9.20 -7.59
N ILE A 70 -23.45 -8.36 -8.57
CA ILE A 70 -24.12 -7.09 -8.79
C ILE A 70 -25.28 -7.29 -9.76
N ARG A 71 -26.50 -7.10 -9.26
CA ARG A 71 -27.72 -7.21 -10.07
C ARG A 71 -28.10 -5.85 -10.64
N MET A 72 -27.84 -5.67 -11.92
CA MET A 72 -28.25 -4.52 -12.74
C MET A 72 -28.93 -5.02 -14.02
N PRO A 73 -29.69 -4.18 -14.76
CA PRO A 73 -30.29 -4.57 -16.03
C PRO A 73 -29.23 -5.06 -17.03
N GLU A 74 -28.10 -4.35 -17.09
CA GLU A 74 -26.89 -4.76 -17.79
C GLU A 74 -25.89 -5.43 -16.83
N ALA A 75 -25.01 -6.28 -17.39
CA ALA A 75 -23.94 -6.90 -16.61
C ALA A 75 -22.96 -5.83 -16.08
N TYR A 76 -22.69 -5.83 -14.77
CA TYR A 76 -21.69 -4.94 -14.21
C TYR A 76 -20.28 -5.45 -14.55
N VAL A 77 -19.54 -4.64 -15.28
CA VAL A 77 -18.14 -4.88 -15.59
C VAL A 77 -17.29 -3.99 -14.69
N SER A 78 -16.43 -4.60 -13.87
CA SER A 78 -15.54 -3.87 -12.99
C SER A 78 -14.69 -2.86 -13.78
N PRO A 79 -14.61 -1.58 -13.34
CA PRO A 79 -13.74 -0.60 -13.96
C PRO A 79 -12.27 -0.82 -13.58
N TRP A 80 -11.97 -1.58 -12.52
CA TRP A 80 -10.62 -1.74 -11.99
C TRP A 80 -9.78 -2.68 -12.85
N SER A 81 -8.47 -2.42 -12.85
CA SER A 81 -7.50 -3.25 -13.56
C SER A 81 -6.96 -4.35 -12.65
N ARG A 82 -7.08 -5.60 -13.10
CA ARG A 82 -6.54 -6.78 -12.41
C ARG A 82 -5.03 -6.77 -12.24
N LEU A 83 -4.32 -6.02 -13.08
CA LEU A 83 -2.89 -5.81 -12.90
C LEU A 83 -2.59 -5.12 -11.56
N VAL A 84 -3.42 -4.15 -11.18
CA VAL A 84 -3.32 -3.44 -9.89
C VAL A 84 -3.73 -4.37 -8.74
N ASP A 85 -4.57 -5.37 -9.01
CA ASP A 85 -5.01 -6.35 -8.02
C ASP A 85 -4.05 -7.53 -7.81
N LEU A 86 -3.00 -7.67 -8.63
CA LEU A 86 -2.00 -8.74 -8.48
C LEU A 86 -1.46 -8.90 -7.04
N PRO A 87 -1.12 -7.83 -6.31
CA PRO A 87 -0.65 -7.98 -4.93
C PRO A 87 -1.70 -8.61 -4.02
N TYR A 88 -2.98 -8.25 -4.17
CA TYR A 88 -4.06 -8.85 -3.39
C TYR A 88 -4.27 -10.32 -3.76
N ILE A 89 -4.22 -10.65 -5.05
CA ILE A 89 -4.35 -12.04 -5.56
C ILE A 89 -3.22 -12.91 -4.97
N LEU A 90 -1.98 -12.43 -5.07
CA LEU A 90 -0.79 -13.16 -4.58
C LEU A 90 -0.80 -13.34 -3.06
N LEU A 91 -1.11 -12.28 -2.31
CA LEU A 91 -1.22 -12.36 -0.85
C LEU A 91 -2.34 -13.32 -0.44
N THR A 92 -3.50 -13.25 -1.09
CA THR A 92 -4.62 -14.15 -0.82
C THR A 92 -4.21 -15.59 -1.07
N TRP A 93 -3.59 -15.88 -2.23
CA TRP A 93 -3.15 -17.22 -2.60
C TRP A 93 -2.10 -17.80 -1.63
N VAL A 94 -1.16 -16.98 -1.14
CA VAL A 94 -0.12 -17.41 -0.18
C VAL A 94 -0.70 -17.64 1.22
N ILE A 95 -1.70 -16.85 1.63
CA ILE A 95 -2.29 -16.93 2.98
C ILE A 95 -3.41 -17.99 3.06
N GLU A 96 -4.09 -18.26 1.95
CA GLU A 96 -5.23 -19.17 1.85
C GLU A 96 -5.00 -20.55 2.48
N PRO A 97 -3.85 -21.23 2.32
CA PRO A 97 -3.59 -22.54 2.93
C PRO A 97 -3.67 -22.55 4.47
N PHE A 98 -3.53 -21.39 5.12
CA PHE A 98 -3.46 -21.28 6.57
C PHE A 98 -4.78 -20.81 7.21
N THR A 99 -5.59 -20.03 6.49
CA THR A 99 -6.75 -19.34 7.07
C THR A 99 -8.05 -19.54 6.29
N GLY A 100 -7.99 -20.15 5.11
CA GLY A 100 -9.09 -20.23 4.17
C GLY A 100 -9.23 -18.98 3.30
N ARG A 101 -9.88 -19.12 2.14
CA ARG A 101 -9.86 -18.11 1.07
C ARG A 101 -10.45 -16.76 1.46
N ASP A 102 -11.61 -16.74 2.13
CA ASP A 102 -12.26 -15.47 2.51
C ASP A 102 -11.42 -14.70 3.54
N ALA A 103 -10.91 -15.38 4.56
CA ALA A 103 -10.04 -14.76 5.56
C ALA A 103 -8.72 -14.28 4.95
N ALA A 104 -8.10 -15.09 4.08
CA ALA A 104 -6.90 -14.71 3.35
C ALA A 104 -7.08 -13.44 2.53
N ALA A 105 -8.22 -13.30 1.83
CA ALA A 105 -8.53 -12.09 1.08
C ALA A 105 -8.69 -10.87 1.99
N ARG A 106 -9.34 -11.02 3.16
CA ARG A 106 -9.42 -9.93 4.15
C ARG A 106 -8.04 -9.51 4.65
N TYR A 107 -7.15 -10.47 4.93
CA TYR A 107 -5.78 -10.16 5.34
C TYR A 107 -4.98 -9.49 4.23
N ALA A 108 -5.15 -9.90 2.96
CA ALA A 108 -4.50 -9.24 1.83
C ALA A 108 -4.89 -7.74 1.74
N PHE A 109 -6.18 -7.43 1.90
CA PHE A 109 -6.69 -6.05 1.91
C PHE A 109 -6.27 -5.25 3.14
N LEU A 110 -5.99 -5.91 4.27
CA LEU A 110 -5.43 -5.27 5.45
C LEU A 110 -3.92 -4.97 5.32
N VAL A 111 -3.17 -5.88 4.71
CA VAL A 111 -1.69 -5.86 4.68
C VAL A 111 -1.16 -4.97 3.56
N TRP A 112 -1.77 -5.01 2.38
CA TRP A 112 -1.22 -4.33 1.21
C TRP A 112 -1.21 -2.80 1.31
N PRO A 113 -2.26 -2.11 1.81
CA PRO A 113 -2.24 -0.65 1.91
C PRO A 113 -1.12 -0.11 2.83
N PRO A 114 -0.85 -0.69 4.02
CA PRO A 114 0.31 -0.33 4.83
C PRO A 114 1.66 -0.57 4.13
N VAL A 115 1.80 -1.67 3.36
CA VAL A 115 3.01 -1.93 2.58
C VAL A 115 3.25 -0.84 1.54
N MET A 116 2.19 -0.45 0.81
CA MET A 116 2.24 0.65 -0.15
C MET A 116 2.55 1.98 0.54
N PHE A 117 1.96 2.25 1.70
CA PHE A 117 2.25 3.44 2.49
C PHE A 117 3.75 3.55 2.82
N VAL A 118 4.36 2.48 3.35
CA VAL A 118 5.80 2.45 3.64
C VAL A 118 6.64 2.66 2.37
N GLY A 119 6.27 2.03 1.26
CA GLY A 119 6.92 2.23 -0.04
C GLY A 119 6.87 3.68 -0.52
N PHE A 120 5.71 4.33 -0.40
CA PHE A 120 5.57 5.76 -0.75
C PHE A 120 6.36 6.66 0.20
N CYS A 121 6.42 6.35 1.50
CA CYS A 121 7.24 7.09 2.46
C CYS A 121 8.73 7.05 2.06
N LEU A 122 9.21 5.89 1.61
CA LEU A 122 10.57 5.69 1.16
C LEU A 122 10.85 6.51 -0.10
N LEU A 123 9.98 6.40 -1.12
CA LEU A 123 10.11 7.16 -2.36
C LEU A 123 10.04 8.66 -2.12
N PHE A 124 9.11 9.12 -1.28
CA PHE A 124 8.97 10.52 -0.92
C PHE A 124 10.25 11.04 -0.25
N THR A 125 10.76 10.32 0.75
CA THR A 125 12.00 10.71 1.44
C THR A 125 13.19 10.72 0.50
N ALA A 126 13.31 9.71 -0.37
CA ALA A 126 14.40 9.65 -1.35
C ALA A 126 14.40 10.85 -2.30
N ASN A 127 13.24 11.20 -2.85
CA ASN A 127 13.08 12.31 -3.79
C ASN A 127 13.20 13.69 -3.11
N LEU A 128 12.64 13.86 -1.91
CA LEU A 128 12.72 15.12 -1.17
C LEU A 128 14.18 15.50 -0.91
N PHE A 129 14.97 14.58 -0.37
CA PHE A 129 16.38 14.86 -0.06
C PHE A 129 17.24 15.01 -1.32
N ARG A 130 16.88 14.35 -2.42
CA ARG A 130 17.50 14.61 -3.72
C ARG A 130 17.27 16.05 -4.16
N LEU A 131 16.02 16.53 -4.12
CA LEU A 131 15.68 17.91 -4.51
C LEU A 131 16.33 18.95 -3.61
N VAL A 132 16.33 18.73 -2.29
CA VAL A 132 17.00 19.62 -1.33
C VAL A 132 18.50 19.70 -1.63
N SER A 133 19.16 18.56 -1.85
CA SER A 133 20.59 18.52 -2.21
C SER A 133 20.90 19.27 -3.51
N GLU A 134 20.05 19.13 -4.53
CA GLU A 134 20.23 19.84 -5.82
C GLU A 134 20.03 21.36 -5.66
N SER A 135 19.10 21.79 -4.81
CA SER A 135 18.81 23.21 -4.56
C SER A 135 19.94 23.93 -3.82
N SER A 136 20.57 23.27 -2.86
CA SER A 136 21.69 23.83 -2.09
C SER A 136 22.94 24.06 -2.94
N GLY A 137 23.13 23.29 -4.02
CA GLY A 137 24.26 23.42 -4.94
C GLY A 137 24.11 24.48 -6.02
N ARG A 138 22.92 25.08 -6.19
CA ARG A 138 22.61 26.04 -7.27
C ARG A 138 22.55 27.50 -6.83
N MET A 139 22.88 27.82 -5.58
CA MET A 139 22.91 29.21 -5.11
C MET A 139 24.24 29.86 -5.52
N PRO A 140 24.26 30.83 -6.46
CA PRO A 140 25.45 31.64 -6.67
C PRO A 140 25.59 32.57 -5.45
N LEU A 141 26.69 32.42 -4.71
CA LEU A 141 27.16 33.45 -3.78
C LEU A 141 27.90 34.54 -4.57
#